data_AF-A0A660NSA1-F1
#
_entry.id   AF-A0A660NSA1-F1
#
_cell.length_a   1.000
_cell.length_b   1.000
_cell.length_c   1.000
_cell.angle_alpha   90.00
_cell.angle_beta   90.00
_cell.angle_gamma   90.00
#
_symmetry.space_group_name_H-M   'P 1'
#
loop_
_entity.id
_entity.type
_entity.pdbx_description
1 polymer ?
#
loop_
_entity_poly.entity_id
_entity_poly.type
_entity_poly.pdbx_seq_one_letter_code
_entity_poly.pdbx_strand_id
1 'polypeptide(L)'
;SYKFHEDADEVAWLMRYVGQAMKMQYSPKESGANVLVKAFKDYFDYATTTQEIERSSYTEAEWQQRIYDEIKEKRPVLYTGGKFDVNSGIIGYHAFVCHGYKNGKFIINWGWGGMSDGEYDLSVLNPSMQGTGSFAGGSGYTIKQAVIVGLKPNKTGQQAETTNTIFVQDIKDVQDKYQRTDKTTDFVINKLTLKVLANNYTQQNITFGWQLRNAENKPVEGVAILGKTNVMDIEPNNNTYECVNKSLAFGKNISNGTYYLVPMFATNAD
;
A
#
# COMPACT_ATOMS: atom_id res chain seq x y z
N SER A 1 6.12 -43.73 8.82
CA SER A 1 7.23 -43.17 8.02
C SER A 1 6.64 -42.17 7.06
N TYR A 2 7.19 -40.95 7.01
CA TYR A 2 6.77 -39.94 6.04
C TYR A 2 7.28 -40.37 4.66
N LYS A 3 6.37 -40.57 3.69
CA LYS A 3 6.73 -40.87 2.31
C LYS A 3 6.89 -39.54 1.57
N PHE A 4 8.03 -39.35 0.91
CA PHE A 4 8.17 -38.32 -0.11
C PHE A 4 7.07 -38.54 -1.17
N HIS A 5 6.19 -37.55 -1.31
CA HIS A 5 5.31 -37.43 -2.46
C HIS A 5 6.07 -36.69 -3.56
N GLU A 6 5.91 -37.09 -4.82
CA GLU A 6 6.41 -36.45 -6.04
C GLU A 6 5.95 -34.98 -6.24
N ASP A 7 5.42 -34.33 -5.20
CA ASP A 7 5.00 -32.92 -5.20
C ASP A 7 5.79 -32.07 -4.17
N ALA A 8 6.55 -32.68 -3.26
CA ALA A 8 7.26 -31.96 -2.20
C ALA A 8 8.47 -31.18 -2.73
N ASP A 9 9.15 -31.70 -3.75
CA ASP A 9 10.33 -31.06 -4.35
C ASP A 9 9.90 -29.88 -5.23
N GLU A 10 8.77 -30.02 -5.93
CA GLU A 10 8.13 -29.02 -6.78
C GLU A 10 7.67 -27.82 -5.94
N VAL A 11 7.02 -28.10 -4.80
CA VAL A 11 6.66 -27.07 -3.83
C VAL A 11 7.92 -26.41 -3.26
N ALA A 12 8.98 -27.17 -2.94
CA ALA A 12 10.23 -26.61 -2.46
C ALA A 12 10.90 -25.69 -3.49
N TRP A 13 10.89 -26.07 -4.77
CA TRP A 13 11.37 -25.24 -5.88
C TRP A 13 10.54 -23.97 -6.03
N LEU A 14 9.21 -24.07 -5.97
CA LEU A 14 8.33 -22.90 -6.00
C LEU A 14 8.66 -21.94 -4.84
N MET A 15 8.77 -22.45 -3.62
CA MET A 15 9.10 -21.65 -2.43
C MET A 15 10.47 -20.98 -2.56
N ARG A 16 11.45 -21.68 -3.15
CA ARG A 16 12.76 -21.12 -3.44
C ARG A 16 12.66 -19.98 -4.46
N TYR A 17 11.96 -20.17 -5.58
CA TYR A 17 11.83 -19.13 -6.60
C TYR A 17 11.08 -17.91 -6.08
N VAL A 18 10.00 -18.10 -5.34
CA VAL A 18 9.27 -17.00 -4.69
C VAL A 18 10.18 -16.25 -3.73
N GLY A 19 10.91 -16.93 -2.86
CA GLY A 19 11.81 -16.25 -1.95
C GLY A 19 12.98 -15.53 -2.64
N GLN A 20 13.55 -16.10 -3.70
CA GLN A 20 14.58 -15.42 -4.50
C GLN A 20 14.03 -14.17 -5.20
N ALA A 21 12.85 -14.27 -5.80
CA ALA A 21 12.17 -13.15 -6.46
C ALA A 21 11.84 -12.01 -5.48
N MET A 22 11.52 -12.35 -4.23
CA MET A 22 11.26 -11.40 -3.14
C MET A 22 12.53 -10.94 -2.40
N LYS A 23 13.72 -11.39 -2.83
CA LYS A 23 15.01 -11.10 -2.16
C LYS A 23 15.02 -11.48 -0.67
N MET A 24 14.43 -12.63 -0.36
CA MET A 24 14.29 -13.16 1.00
C MET A 24 15.63 -13.26 1.72
N GLN A 25 15.70 -12.68 2.92
CA GLN A 25 16.82 -12.84 3.82
C GLN A 25 16.62 -14.13 4.60
N TYR A 26 17.28 -15.20 4.16
CA TYR A 26 17.15 -16.51 4.79
C TYR A 26 18.03 -16.63 6.03
N SER A 27 17.47 -17.19 7.10
CA SER A 27 18.23 -17.71 8.23
C SER A 27 17.63 -19.03 8.74
N PRO A 28 18.38 -19.85 9.49
CA PRO A 28 17.86 -21.08 10.08
C PRO A 28 16.76 -20.87 11.14
N LYS A 29 16.58 -19.64 11.66
CA LYS A 29 15.61 -19.33 12.72
C LYS A 29 14.34 -18.66 12.18
N GLU A 30 14.53 -17.73 11.27
CA GLU A 30 13.46 -16.95 10.63
C GLU A 30 13.92 -16.44 9.26
N SER A 31 12.99 -16.11 8.38
CA SER A 31 13.30 -15.51 7.10
C SER A 31 12.33 -14.36 6.85
N GLY A 32 12.82 -13.27 6.27
CA GLY A 32 12.05 -12.05 6.05
C GLY A 32 12.29 -11.43 4.69
N ALA A 33 11.24 -10.85 4.13
CA ALA A 33 11.27 -10.08 2.91
C ALA A 33 10.17 -9.02 2.95
N ASN A 34 10.37 -7.92 2.22
CA ASN A 34 9.26 -7.06 1.84
C ASN A 34 8.57 -7.66 0.60
N VAL A 35 7.26 -7.49 0.49
CA VAL A 35 6.53 -7.89 -0.71
C VAL A 35 6.92 -6.97 -1.85
N LEU A 36 7.39 -7.56 -2.97
CA LEU A 36 7.77 -6.81 -4.16
C LEU A 36 6.73 -7.05 -5.24
N VAL A 37 5.79 -6.11 -5.43
CA VAL A 37 4.73 -6.19 -6.46
C VAL A 37 5.30 -6.50 -7.84
N LYS A 38 6.47 -5.93 -8.17
CA LYS A 38 7.16 -6.14 -9.44
C LYS A 38 7.52 -7.61 -9.67
N ALA A 39 7.89 -8.34 -8.63
CA ALA A 39 8.32 -9.74 -8.76
C ALA A 39 7.19 -10.64 -9.29
N PHE A 40 5.94 -10.35 -8.95
CA PHE A 40 4.77 -11.04 -9.53
C PHE A 40 4.71 -10.85 -11.06
N LYS A 41 5.04 -9.64 -11.55
CA LYS A 41 4.96 -9.29 -12.97
C LYS A 41 6.19 -9.84 -13.73
N ASP A 42 7.39 -9.59 -13.23
CA ASP A 42 8.65 -9.91 -13.92
C ASP A 42 8.94 -11.41 -13.99
N TYR A 43 8.68 -12.13 -12.91
CA TYR A 43 9.15 -13.51 -12.74
C TYR A 43 8.02 -14.54 -12.81
N PHE A 44 6.77 -14.11 -12.58
CA PHE A 44 5.62 -15.02 -12.47
C PHE A 44 4.47 -14.70 -13.43
N ASP A 45 4.66 -13.75 -14.37
CA ASP A 45 3.69 -13.38 -15.41
C ASP A 45 2.27 -13.07 -14.87
N TYR A 46 2.21 -12.34 -13.76
CA TYR A 46 0.95 -11.79 -13.27
C TYR A 46 0.57 -10.50 -14.00
N ALA A 47 -0.73 -10.27 -14.11
CA ALA A 47 -1.30 -9.10 -14.74
C ALA A 47 -0.84 -7.82 -14.07
N THR A 48 -0.75 -6.77 -14.86
CA THR A 48 -0.23 -5.48 -14.42
C THR A 48 -1.19 -4.73 -13.52
N THR A 49 -2.46 -5.15 -13.43
CA THR A 49 -3.41 -4.71 -12.42
C THR A 49 -2.98 -5.01 -10.99
N THR A 50 -1.99 -5.90 -10.79
CA THR A 50 -1.41 -6.22 -9.49
C THR A 50 -0.81 -4.96 -8.85
N GLN A 51 -1.28 -4.59 -7.67
CA GLN A 51 -0.84 -3.40 -6.94
C GLN A 51 -0.86 -3.66 -5.44
N GLU A 52 0.02 -2.97 -4.72
CA GLU A 52 -0.02 -2.88 -3.26
C GLU A 52 -0.83 -1.65 -2.85
N ILE A 53 -1.72 -1.82 -1.87
CA ILE A 53 -2.47 -0.72 -1.26
C ILE A 53 -2.32 -0.79 0.27
N GLU A 54 -2.32 0.37 0.91
CA GLU A 54 -2.12 0.48 2.37
C GLU A 54 -3.42 0.80 3.11
N ARG A 55 -3.62 0.19 4.28
CA ARG A 55 -4.80 0.42 5.14
C ARG A 55 -5.01 1.88 5.49
N SER A 56 -3.92 2.63 5.70
CA SER A 56 -3.92 4.04 6.10
C SER A 56 -4.62 4.97 5.11
N SER A 57 -4.73 4.56 3.83
CA SER A 57 -5.30 5.36 2.75
C SER A 57 -6.82 5.26 2.62
N TYR A 58 -7.48 4.46 3.48
CA TYR A 58 -8.90 4.15 3.36
C TYR A 58 -9.63 4.24 4.70
N THR A 59 -10.94 4.50 4.64
CA THR A 59 -11.82 4.24 5.80
C THR A 59 -11.95 2.74 6.06
N GLU A 60 -12.44 2.35 7.24
CA GLU A 60 -12.67 0.93 7.58
C GLU A 60 -13.60 0.25 6.56
N ALA A 61 -14.71 0.92 6.19
CA ALA A 61 -15.66 0.38 5.23
C ALA A 61 -15.06 0.23 3.82
N GLU A 62 -14.33 1.25 3.34
CA GLU A 62 -13.66 1.17 2.03
C GLU A 62 -12.60 0.07 2.01
N TRP A 63 -11.81 -0.06 3.08
CA TRP A 63 -10.79 -1.10 3.19
C TRP A 63 -11.37 -2.51 3.13
N GLN A 64 -12.39 -2.78 3.95
CA GLN A 64 -13.08 -4.06 3.93
C GLN A 64 -13.72 -4.33 2.57
N GLN A 65 -14.33 -3.32 1.95
CA GLN A 65 -14.95 -3.47 0.63
C GLN A 65 -13.92 -3.83 -0.45
N ARG A 66 -12.75 -3.17 -0.47
CA ARG A 66 -11.66 -3.47 -1.42
C ARG A 66 -11.21 -4.93 -1.35
N ILE A 67 -11.03 -5.46 -0.14
CA ILE A 67 -10.61 -6.85 0.06
C ILE A 67 -11.76 -7.81 -0.28
N TYR A 68 -12.99 -7.47 0.11
CA TYR A 68 -14.17 -8.25 -0.25
C TYR A 68 -14.35 -8.36 -1.77
N ASP A 69 -14.11 -7.28 -2.52
CA ASP A 69 -14.20 -7.27 -3.98
C ASP A 69 -13.19 -8.24 -4.62
N GLU A 70 -11.97 -8.35 -4.09
CA GLU A 70 -11.00 -9.36 -4.54
C GLU A 70 -11.49 -10.79 -4.27
N ILE A 71 -12.03 -11.06 -3.08
CA ILE A 71 -12.59 -12.37 -2.74
C ILE A 71 -13.78 -12.73 -3.64
N LYS A 72 -14.67 -11.77 -3.92
CA LYS A 72 -15.81 -11.96 -4.82
C LYS A 72 -15.36 -12.33 -6.24
N GLU A 73 -14.26 -11.74 -6.68
CA GLU A 73 -13.61 -12.04 -7.95
C GLU A 73 -12.71 -13.29 -7.90
N LYS A 74 -12.76 -14.06 -6.81
CA LYS A 74 -11.98 -15.29 -6.58
C LYS A 74 -10.46 -15.07 -6.63
N ARG A 75 -10.00 -13.90 -6.16
CA ARG A 75 -8.59 -13.57 -6.00
C ARG A 75 -8.23 -13.57 -4.51
N PRO A 76 -7.50 -14.59 -4.01
CA PRO A 76 -6.92 -14.52 -2.68
C PRO A 76 -5.98 -13.33 -2.54
N VAL A 77 -6.00 -12.69 -1.38
CA VAL A 77 -5.30 -11.44 -1.09
C VAL A 77 -4.11 -11.74 -0.20
N LEU A 78 -2.89 -11.45 -0.68
CA LEU A 78 -1.70 -11.41 0.17
C LEU A 78 -1.78 -10.17 1.06
N TYR A 79 -1.72 -10.40 2.37
CA TYR A 79 -1.91 -9.38 3.40
C TYR A 79 -0.67 -9.33 4.28
N THR A 80 -0.19 -8.12 4.59
CA THR A 80 0.88 -7.89 5.55
C THR A 80 0.39 -7.02 6.70
N GLY A 81 0.90 -7.27 7.90
CA GLY A 81 0.57 -6.49 9.08
C GLY A 81 1.67 -6.54 10.12
N GLY A 82 1.78 -5.47 10.88
CA GLY A 82 2.72 -5.30 11.97
C GLY A 82 2.06 -5.45 13.34
N LYS A 83 2.84 -5.91 14.31
CA LYS A 83 2.46 -6.14 15.70
C LYS A 83 3.52 -5.55 16.62
N PHE A 84 3.09 -4.81 17.64
CA PHE A 84 4.01 -4.17 18.59
C PHE A 84 4.25 -5.06 19.81
N ASP A 85 5.52 -5.28 20.13
CA ASP A 85 5.95 -5.88 21.39
C ASP A 85 6.31 -4.79 22.40
N VAL A 86 5.56 -4.73 23.50
CA VAL A 86 5.77 -3.74 24.57
C VAL A 86 7.07 -3.98 25.34
N ASN A 87 7.59 -5.21 25.35
CA ASN A 87 8.80 -5.52 26.10
C ASN A 87 10.07 -5.12 25.36
N SER A 88 10.13 -5.36 24.05
CA SER A 88 11.26 -4.94 23.20
C SER A 88 11.11 -3.53 22.64
N GLY A 89 9.89 -2.99 22.57
CA GLY A 89 9.59 -1.71 21.91
C GLY A 89 9.70 -1.77 20.38
N ILE A 90 9.69 -2.98 19.80
CA ILE A 90 9.87 -3.21 18.36
C ILE A 90 8.53 -3.63 17.73
N ILE A 91 8.35 -3.30 16.45
CA ILE A 91 7.25 -3.80 15.62
C ILE A 91 7.79 -4.93 14.76
N GLY A 92 7.23 -6.13 14.90
CA GLY A 92 7.46 -7.23 13.96
C GLY A 92 6.32 -7.33 12.95
N TYR A 93 6.64 -7.86 11.78
CA TYR A 93 5.70 -7.96 10.66
C TYR A 93 5.49 -9.41 10.28
N HIS A 94 4.28 -9.72 9.81
CA HIS A 94 3.95 -11.03 9.27
C HIS A 94 3.13 -10.88 7.99
N ALA A 95 3.31 -11.82 7.08
CA ALA A 95 2.54 -11.93 5.85
C ALA A 95 1.65 -13.18 5.91
N PHE A 96 0.41 -13.03 5.48
CA PHE A 96 -0.63 -14.06 5.53
C PHE A 96 -1.60 -13.87 4.36
N VAL A 97 -2.54 -14.80 4.17
CA VAL A 97 -3.46 -14.78 3.04
C VAL A 97 -4.90 -14.65 3.53
N CYS A 98 -5.62 -13.66 3.02
CA CYS A 98 -7.08 -13.63 3.09
C CYS A 98 -7.65 -14.30 1.84
N HIS A 99 -8.41 -15.38 1.99
CA HIS A 99 -8.86 -16.19 0.84
C HIS A 99 -10.37 -16.45 0.83
N GLY A 100 -11.12 -15.80 1.71
CA GLY A 100 -12.56 -15.99 1.78
C GLY A 100 -13.26 -14.95 2.63
N TYR A 101 -14.59 -14.96 2.54
CA TYR A 101 -15.47 -14.14 3.34
C TYR A 101 -16.72 -14.93 3.68
N LYS A 102 -17.10 -14.94 4.95
CA LYS A 102 -18.23 -15.70 5.46
C LYS A 102 -18.81 -15.01 6.69
N ASN A 103 -20.14 -14.84 6.71
CA ASN A 103 -20.88 -14.32 7.86
C ASN A 103 -20.34 -12.98 8.43
N GLY A 104 -19.89 -12.06 7.57
CA GLY A 104 -19.34 -10.79 8.03
C GLY A 104 -17.84 -10.79 8.31
N LYS A 105 -17.17 -11.95 8.24
CA LYS A 105 -15.76 -12.13 8.60
C LYS A 105 -14.91 -12.61 7.44
N PHE A 106 -13.64 -12.26 7.46
CA PHE A 106 -12.65 -12.67 6.47
C PHE A 106 -11.96 -13.96 6.90
N ILE A 107 -11.76 -14.88 5.95
CA ILE A 107 -11.10 -16.17 6.20
C ILE A 107 -9.61 -15.98 5.97
N ILE A 108 -8.82 -16.14 7.03
CA ILE A 108 -7.37 -15.94 7.04
C ILE A 108 -6.65 -17.29 7.14
N ASN A 109 -5.64 -17.45 6.29
CA ASN A 109 -4.60 -18.46 6.39
C ASN A 109 -3.29 -17.80 6.81
N TRP A 110 -2.76 -18.18 7.98
CA TRP A 110 -1.57 -17.55 8.56
C TRP A 110 -0.25 -18.09 8.03
N GLY A 111 -0.27 -19.13 7.20
CA GLY A 111 0.92 -19.80 6.69
C GLY A 111 1.56 -20.77 7.68
N TRP A 112 0.83 -21.20 8.73
CA TRP A 112 1.35 -22.07 9.80
C TRP A 112 0.74 -23.47 9.77
N GLY A 113 0.52 -24.02 8.57
CA GLY A 113 -0.01 -25.38 8.39
C GLY A 113 -1.41 -25.58 8.96
N GLY A 114 -2.26 -24.54 8.93
CA GLY A 114 -3.63 -24.56 9.47
C GLY A 114 -3.74 -24.04 10.91
N MET A 115 -2.62 -23.82 11.60
CA MET A 115 -2.64 -23.27 12.96
C MET A 115 -3.21 -21.85 12.96
N SER A 116 -4.26 -21.63 13.75
CA SER A 116 -4.98 -20.37 13.88
C SER A 116 -5.69 -19.86 12.63
N ASP A 117 -5.75 -20.64 11.55
CA ASP A 117 -6.58 -20.30 10.39
C ASP A 117 -8.06 -20.20 10.81
N GLY A 118 -8.82 -19.27 10.21
CA GLY A 118 -10.21 -19.07 10.62
C GLY A 118 -10.83 -17.75 10.18
N GLU A 119 -11.96 -17.41 10.83
CA GLU A 119 -12.77 -16.22 10.55
C GLU A 119 -12.34 -15.04 11.44
N TYR A 120 -11.90 -13.94 10.84
CA TYR A 120 -11.36 -12.76 11.52
C TYR A 120 -12.04 -11.45 11.08
N ASP A 121 -12.06 -10.48 11.98
CA ASP A 121 -12.28 -9.08 11.64
C ASP A 121 -10.93 -8.44 11.25
N LEU A 122 -10.87 -7.66 10.16
CA LEU A 122 -9.60 -7.07 9.71
C LEU A 122 -9.04 -6.02 10.69
N SER A 123 -9.91 -5.46 11.54
CA SER A 123 -9.55 -4.59 12.65
C SER A 123 -8.98 -5.34 13.87
N VAL A 124 -9.11 -6.67 13.90
CA VAL A 124 -8.67 -7.56 15.00
C VAL A 124 -7.99 -8.81 14.43
N LEU A 125 -6.87 -8.61 13.75
CA LEU A 125 -6.03 -9.68 13.19
C LEU A 125 -5.10 -10.29 14.24
N ASN A 126 -5.68 -11.00 15.22
CA ASN A 126 -4.94 -11.57 16.35
C ASN A 126 -5.07 -13.11 16.41
N PRO A 127 -4.05 -13.88 15.99
CA PRO A 127 -4.12 -15.34 16.03
C PRO A 127 -3.99 -15.88 17.47
N SER A 128 -4.75 -16.93 17.78
CA SER A 128 -4.76 -17.57 19.11
C SER A 128 -3.47 -18.32 19.46
N MET A 129 -2.78 -18.85 18.46
CA MET A 129 -1.49 -19.53 18.54
C MET A 129 -0.57 -18.98 17.44
N GLN A 130 0.75 -19.06 17.66
CA GLN A 130 1.74 -18.40 16.81
C GLN A 130 2.75 -19.42 16.27
N GLY A 131 3.03 -19.37 14.97
CA GLY A 131 4.01 -20.22 14.29
C GLY A 131 5.34 -19.53 14.00
N THR A 132 6.20 -20.18 13.20
CA THR A 132 7.49 -19.63 12.77
C THR A 132 7.30 -18.33 11.99
N GLY A 133 8.15 -17.33 12.27
CA GLY A 133 8.05 -15.99 11.69
C GLY A 133 7.06 -15.07 12.39
N SER A 134 6.38 -15.53 13.45
CA SER A 134 5.55 -14.67 14.29
C SER A 134 6.39 -13.76 15.19
N PHE A 135 5.80 -12.68 15.69
CA PHE A 135 6.44 -11.73 16.59
C PHE A 135 5.83 -11.69 18.00
N ALA A 136 6.66 -11.41 19.01
CA ALA A 136 6.23 -11.27 20.39
C ALA A 136 5.21 -10.14 20.58
N GLY A 137 4.49 -10.16 21.71
CA GLY A 137 3.45 -9.18 22.05
C GLY A 137 2.04 -9.76 22.08
N GLY A 138 1.10 -9.03 22.68
CA GLY A 138 -0.32 -9.43 22.77
C GLY A 138 -1.25 -8.74 21.76
N SER A 139 -0.72 -7.78 21.00
CA SER A 139 -1.49 -7.05 19.96
C SER A 139 -1.65 -7.89 18.69
N GLY A 140 -2.67 -7.61 17.90
CA GLY A 140 -2.83 -8.22 16.57
C GLY A 140 -1.91 -7.58 15.52
N TYR A 141 -1.87 -8.18 14.34
CA TYR A 141 -1.16 -7.67 13.15
C TYR A 141 -1.94 -6.52 12.48
N THR A 142 -2.15 -5.43 13.22
CA THR A 142 -3.00 -4.29 12.83
C THR A 142 -2.24 -3.00 12.55
N ILE A 143 -0.91 -3.00 12.67
CA ILE A 143 -0.05 -1.83 12.41
C ILE A 143 0.48 -1.87 10.98
N LYS A 144 0.51 -0.72 10.27
CA LYS A 144 1.06 -0.60 8.90
C LYS A 144 0.62 -1.74 7.96
N GLN A 145 -0.68 -1.99 7.94
CA GLN A 145 -1.27 -3.05 7.13
C GLN A 145 -1.22 -2.67 5.65
N ALA A 146 -0.86 -3.63 4.79
CA ALA A 146 -0.92 -3.50 3.35
C ALA A 146 -1.45 -4.80 2.72
N VAL A 147 -2.01 -4.70 1.52
CA VAL A 147 -2.45 -5.86 0.74
C VAL A 147 -2.06 -5.77 -0.72
N ILE A 148 -1.91 -6.93 -1.36
CA ILE A 148 -1.80 -7.03 -2.81
C ILE A 148 -3.17 -7.32 -3.41
N VAL A 149 -3.67 -6.41 -4.24
CA VAL A 149 -4.95 -6.54 -4.96
C VAL A 149 -4.73 -6.59 -6.48
N GLY A 150 -5.75 -7.06 -7.21
CA GLY A 150 -5.68 -7.21 -8.66
C GLY A 150 -4.76 -8.33 -9.11
N LEU A 151 -4.36 -9.22 -8.19
CA LEU A 151 -3.43 -10.32 -8.43
C LEU A 151 -4.13 -11.43 -9.22
N LYS A 152 -3.87 -11.46 -10.52
CA LYS A 152 -4.40 -12.48 -11.46
C LYS A 152 -3.34 -12.82 -12.51
N PRO A 153 -3.35 -14.04 -13.10
CA PRO A 153 -2.49 -14.35 -14.22
C PRO A 153 -2.66 -13.35 -15.36
N ASN A 154 -1.58 -13.03 -16.06
CA ASN A 154 -1.64 -12.25 -17.29
C ASN A 154 -2.37 -13.08 -18.36
N LYS A 155 -3.34 -12.48 -19.06
CA LYS A 155 -4.03 -13.14 -20.19
C LYS A 155 -3.42 -12.65 -21.49
N THR A 156 -3.08 -13.58 -22.39
CA THR A 156 -2.47 -13.29 -23.69
C THR A 156 -3.29 -12.23 -24.44
N GLY A 157 -2.65 -11.10 -24.78
CA GLY A 157 -3.27 -10.01 -25.54
C GLY A 157 -3.81 -8.83 -24.72
N GLN A 158 -3.71 -8.83 -23.39
CA GLN A 158 -3.88 -7.61 -22.61
C GLN A 158 -2.54 -6.88 -22.50
N GLN A 159 -2.46 -5.70 -23.11
CA GLN A 159 -1.34 -4.80 -22.91
C GLN A 159 -1.30 -4.41 -21.42
N ALA A 160 -0.10 -4.41 -20.87
CA ALA A 160 0.19 -4.06 -19.50
C ALA A 160 -0.37 -2.67 -19.14
N GLU A 161 -1.50 -2.58 -18.43
CA GLU A 161 -1.80 -1.38 -17.64
C GLU A 161 -0.86 -1.34 -16.44
N THR A 162 0.26 -0.64 -16.55
CA THR A 162 1.13 -0.35 -15.41
C THR A 162 0.32 0.38 -14.34
N THR A 163 -0.02 -0.30 -13.24
CA THR A 163 -0.43 0.38 -12.01
C THR A 163 0.79 1.07 -11.41
N ASN A 164 0.69 2.38 -11.31
CA ASN A 164 1.75 3.26 -10.84
C ASN A 164 1.48 3.57 -9.36
N THR A 165 2.33 3.08 -8.45
CA THR A 165 2.13 3.28 -7.01
C THR A 165 3.21 4.21 -6.44
N ILE A 166 2.74 5.25 -5.74
CA ILE A 166 3.57 6.15 -4.93
C ILE A 166 3.10 6.00 -3.48
N PHE A 167 4.05 5.80 -2.56
CA PHE A 167 3.82 5.79 -1.13
C PHE A 167 4.13 7.16 -0.55
N VAL A 168 3.21 7.70 0.26
CA VAL A 168 3.50 8.88 1.07
C VAL A 168 4.30 8.45 2.29
N GLN A 169 5.55 8.90 2.37
CA GLN A 169 6.43 8.55 3.49
C GLN A 169 6.32 9.56 4.64
N ASP A 170 6.22 10.85 4.31
CA ASP A 170 6.20 11.92 5.30
C ASP A 170 5.44 13.14 4.76
N ILE A 171 4.67 13.79 5.62
CA ILE A 171 4.02 15.08 5.35
C ILE A 171 4.41 16.02 6.48
N LYS A 172 5.01 17.15 6.13
CA LYS A 172 5.45 18.16 7.09
C LYS A 172 4.97 19.55 6.69
N ASP A 173 4.86 20.39 7.71
CA ASP A 173 4.51 21.81 7.59
C ASP A 173 3.10 22.06 6.99
N VAL A 174 2.21 21.06 7.09
CA VAL A 174 0.79 21.17 6.71
C VAL A 174 -0.06 21.51 7.94
N GLN A 175 -1.12 22.28 7.75
CA GLN A 175 -2.11 22.57 8.78
C GLN A 175 -3.33 21.67 8.61
N ASP A 176 -3.99 21.33 9.72
CA ASP A 176 -5.24 20.55 9.72
C ASP A 176 -6.34 21.19 8.86
N LYS A 177 -6.33 22.52 8.74
CA LYS A 177 -7.22 23.29 7.88
C LYS A 177 -6.62 24.65 7.56
N TYR A 178 -6.98 25.19 6.40
CA TYR A 178 -6.61 26.52 5.94
C TYR A 178 -7.86 27.39 5.81
N GLN A 179 -7.81 28.60 6.34
CA GLN A 179 -8.90 29.55 6.22
C GLN A 179 -8.62 30.56 5.11
N ARG A 180 -9.57 30.71 4.19
CA ARG A 180 -9.58 31.80 3.21
C ARG A 180 -10.57 32.88 3.67
N THR A 181 -10.07 34.09 3.85
CA THR A 181 -10.86 35.25 4.29
C THR A 181 -11.02 36.32 3.21
N ASP A 182 -10.23 36.24 2.14
CA ASP A 182 -10.30 37.16 1.01
C ASP A 182 -10.24 36.38 -0.32
N LYS A 183 -11.32 36.48 -1.11
CA LYS A 183 -11.41 35.87 -2.43
C LYS A 183 -10.77 36.71 -3.54
N THR A 184 -10.47 37.98 -3.27
CA THR A 184 -9.97 38.92 -4.28
C THR A 184 -8.45 38.81 -4.48
N THR A 185 -7.74 38.25 -3.50
CA THR A 185 -6.31 37.98 -3.53
C THR A 185 -6.02 36.51 -3.79
N ASP A 186 -4.80 36.17 -4.19
CA ASP A 186 -4.41 34.77 -4.39
C ASP A 186 -4.43 34.02 -3.06
N PHE A 187 -5.01 32.81 -3.07
CA PHE A 187 -4.93 31.95 -1.90
C PHE A 187 -3.58 31.23 -1.87
N VAL A 188 -2.66 31.77 -1.08
CA VAL A 188 -1.28 31.29 -0.98
C VAL A 188 -1.08 30.49 0.30
N ILE A 189 -0.54 29.28 0.17
CA ILE A 189 -0.13 28.44 1.30
C ILE A 189 1.39 28.27 1.23
N ASN A 190 2.08 28.57 2.33
CA ASN A 190 3.54 28.61 2.40
C ASN A 190 4.09 27.39 3.14
N LYS A 191 5.34 27.02 2.80
CA LYS A 191 6.15 25.97 3.45
C LYS A 191 5.41 24.64 3.52
N LEU A 192 5.34 23.91 2.42
CA LEU A 192 4.72 22.59 2.39
C LEU A 192 5.76 21.57 1.98
N THR A 193 5.89 20.50 2.77
CA THR A 193 6.84 19.43 2.52
C THR A 193 6.09 18.11 2.39
N LEU A 194 6.23 17.47 1.22
CA LEU A 194 5.74 16.13 0.96
C LEU A 194 6.93 15.24 0.58
N LYS A 195 7.13 14.15 1.32
CA LYS A 195 8.09 13.11 0.98
C LYS A 195 7.38 11.87 0.54
N VAL A 196 7.78 11.35 -0.61
CA VAL A 196 7.19 10.19 -1.22
C VAL A 196 8.26 9.19 -1.60
N LEU A 197 7.90 7.92 -1.48
CA LEU A 197 8.66 6.80 -1.98
C LEU A 197 7.88 6.25 -3.18
N ALA A 198 8.46 6.31 -4.37
CA ALA A 198 7.81 5.74 -5.55
C ALA A 198 8.34 4.33 -5.82
N ASN A 199 7.46 3.42 -6.22
CA ASN A 199 7.77 1.99 -6.36
C ASN A 199 8.09 1.55 -7.80
N ASN A 200 8.28 2.48 -8.74
CA ASN A 200 8.22 2.18 -10.16
C ASN A 200 9.57 2.17 -10.88
N TYR A 201 9.79 1.14 -11.70
CA TYR A 201 11.06 0.83 -12.37
C TYR A 201 11.04 1.11 -13.89
N THR A 202 10.18 2.04 -14.33
CA THR A 202 10.13 2.51 -15.73
C THR A 202 10.16 4.02 -15.73
N GLN A 203 10.83 4.62 -16.72
CA GLN A 203 10.88 6.07 -16.94
C GLN A 203 9.44 6.59 -17.08
N GLN A 204 8.99 7.47 -16.18
CA GLN A 204 7.62 8.00 -16.23
C GLN A 204 7.55 9.47 -15.83
N ASN A 205 6.64 10.20 -16.48
CA ASN A 205 6.26 11.55 -16.06
C ASN A 205 5.10 11.47 -15.06
N ILE A 206 5.41 11.48 -13.77
CA ILE A 206 4.38 11.56 -12.72
C ILE A 206 4.29 12.99 -12.23
N THR A 207 3.10 13.59 -12.28
CA THR A 207 2.81 14.82 -11.56
C THR A 207 2.20 14.48 -10.21
N PHE A 208 2.97 14.76 -9.16
CA PHE A 208 2.49 14.73 -7.79
C PHE A 208 2.31 16.17 -7.31
N GLY A 209 1.43 16.39 -6.34
CA GLY A 209 1.24 17.71 -5.75
C GLY A 209 0.09 17.77 -4.75
N TRP A 210 -0.36 18.98 -4.47
CA TRP A 210 -1.40 19.27 -3.51
C TRP A 210 -2.71 19.63 -4.23
N GLN A 211 -3.78 18.89 -3.91
CA GLN A 211 -5.14 19.25 -4.29
C GLN A 211 -5.81 20.02 -3.14
N LEU A 212 -6.38 21.17 -3.50
CA LEU A 212 -7.21 21.94 -2.59
C LEU A 212 -8.61 21.35 -2.54
N ARG A 213 -9.12 21.13 -1.32
CA ARG A 213 -10.47 20.64 -1.07
C ARG A 213 -11.26 21.59 -0.17
N ASN A 214 -12.56 21.67 -0.39
CA ASN A 214 -13.47 22.52 0.37
C ASN A 214 -13.85 21.91 1.73
N ALA A 215 -14.74 22.57 2.48
CA ALA A 215 -15.20 22.13 3.80
C ALA A 215 -15.86 20.73 3.81
N GLU A 216 -16.48 20.33 2.70
CA GLU A 216 -17.08 19.00 2.51
C GLU A 216 -16.09 17.97 1.94
N ASN A 217 -14.79 18.29 1.92
CA ASN A 217 -13.71 17.46 1.39
C ASN A 217 -13.84 17.12 -0.11
N LYS A 218 -14.49 17.98 -0.90
CA LYS A 218 -14.57 17.87 -2.35
C LYS A 218 -13.48 18.72 -3.03
N PRO A 219 -12.92 18.29 -4.17
CA PRO A 219 -11.99 19.11 -4.95
C PRO A 219 -12.60 20.47 -5.29
N VAL A 220 -11.82 21.54 -5.14
CA VAL A 220 -12.24 22.86 -5.59
C VAL A 220 -12.21 22.91 -7.12
N GLU A 221 -13.37 23.12 -7.73
CA GLU A 221 -13.52 23.14 -9.18
C GLU A 221 -12.67 24.24 -9.84
N GLY A 222 -12.03 23.91 -10.97
CA GLY A 222 -11.17 24.85 -11.71
C GLY A 222 -9.81 25.13 -11.07
N VAL A 223 -9.50 24.55 -9.90
CA VAL A 223 -8.20 24.72 -9.24
C VAL A 223 -7.28 23.56 -9.59
N ALA A 224 -6.13 23.88 -10.18
CA ALA A 224 -5.12 22.89 -10.55
C ALA A 224 -4.45 22.26 -9.32
N ILE A 225 -3.93 21.04 -9.50
CA ILE A 225 -2.98 20.44 -8.56
C ILE A 225 -1.65 21.21 -8.67
N LEU A 226 -1.14 21.67 -7.53
CA LEU A 226 0.07 22.52 -7.47
C LEU A 226 1.22 21.83 -6.73
N GLY A 227 2.46 22.27 -6.99
CA GLY A 227 3.67 21.72 -6.37
C GLY A 227 4.19 20.47 -7.08
N LYS A 228 4.37 20.59 -8.40
CA LYS A 228 4.76 19.51 -9.31
C LYS A 228 6.27 19.27 -9.25
N THR A 229 6.74 18.02 -9.15
CA THR A 229 8.07 17.63 -9.65
C THR A 229 7.98 16.48 -10.62
N ASN A 230 9.00 16.37 -11.47
CA ASN A 230 9.20 15.23 -12.35
C ASN A 230 10.11 14.22 -11.66
N VAL A 231 9.77 12.94 -11.73
CA VAL A 231 10.59 11.87 -11.17
C VAL A 231 11.05 10.96 -12.31
N MET A 232 12.35 10.98 -12.61
CA MET A 232 12.96 10.13 -13.64
C MET A 232 13.76 8.99 -12.99
N ASP A 233 13.74 7.81 -13.62
CA ASP A 233 14.55 6.61 -13.29
C ASP A 233 14.74 6.33 -11.79
N ILE A 234 13.72 5.71 -11.21
CA ILE A 234 13.73 5.29 -9.80
C ILE A 234 14.35 3.90 -9.72
N GLU A 235 15.62 3.86 -9.33
CA GLU A 235 16.32 2.61 -9.06
C GLU A 235 15.82 1.92 -7.77
N PRO A 236 16.10 0.61 -7.56
CA PRO A 236 15.63 -0.20 -6.40
C PRO A 236 16.28 0.16 -5.06
N ASN A 237 16.51 1.44 -4.75
CA ASN A 237 17.38 1.85 -3.66
C ASN A 237 16.68 2.58 -2.49
N ASN A 238 15.35 2.52 -2.37
CA ASN A 238 14.60 3.22 -1.32
C ASN A 238 14.82 4.75 -1.32
N ASN A 239 15.18 5.36 -2.44
CA ASN A 239 15.37 6.80 -2.48
C ASN A 239 14.06 7.55 -2.23
N THR A 240 14.08 8.43 -1.23
CA THR A 240 12.98 9.35 -0.92
C THR A 240 13.02 10.53 -1.87
N TYR A 241 11.90 10.79 -2.56
CA TYR A 241 11.72 12.01 -3.35
C TYR A 241 11.01 13.05 -2.49
N GLU A 242 11.57 14.24 -2.42
CA GLU A 242 11.03 15.34 -1.63
C GLU A 242 10.50 16.44 -2.54
N CYS A 243 9.28 16.87 -2.25
CA CYS A 243 8.75 18.11 -2.79
C CYS A 243 8.60 19.13 -1.68
N VAL A 244 9.58 20.03 -1.63
CA VAL A 244 9.52 21.23 -0.80
C VAL A 244 8.96 22.36 -1.65
N ASN A 245 7.72 22.76 -1.37
CA ASN A 245 7.14 23.95 -1.96
C ASN A 245 7.34 25.13 -1.01
N LYS A 246 8.09 26.14 -1.45
CA LYS A 246 8.24 27.40 -0.71
C LYS A 246 6.88 28.10 -0.55
N SER A 247 6.08 28.12 -1.61
CA SER A 247 4.70 28.59 -1.61
C SER A 247 3.91 27.97 -2.76
N LEU A 248 2.61 27.75 -2.54
CA LEU A 248 1.63 27.34 -3.56
C LEU A 248 0.53 28.39 -3.65
N ALA A 249 0.31 28.94 -4.84
CA ALA A 249 -0.73 29.93 -5.10
C ALA A 249 -1.89 29.28 -5.86
N PHE A 250 -3.00 29.02 -5.16
CA PHE A 250 -4.21 28.37 -5.71
C PHE A 250 -5.12 29.34 -6.48
N GLY A 251 -4.73 30.62 -6.55
CA GLY A 251 -5.41 31.63 -7.34
C GLY A 251 -6.53 32.40 -6.61
N LYS A 252 -7.08 33.36 -7.34
CA LYS A 252 -8.17 34.25 -6.92
C LYS A 252 -9.53 33.58 -7.11
N ASN A 253 -10.59 34.22 -6.62
CA ASN A 253 -12.00 33.84 -6.84
C ASN A 253 -12.45 32.50 -6.24
N ILE A 254 -11.66 31.86 -5.37
CA ILE A 254 -12.18 30.78 -4.53
C ILE A 254 -12.89 31.42 -3.34
N SER A 255 -14.08 30.94 -3.02
CA SER A 255 -14.92 31.49 -1.95
C SER A 255 -14.19 31.55 -0.60
N ASN A 256 -14.58 32.49 0.25
CA ASN A 256 -14.11 32.49 1.64
C ASN A 256 -14.63 31.23 2.35
N GLY A 257 -13.81 30.64 3.20
CA GLY A 257 -14.18 29.40 3.89
C GLY A 257 -13.00 28.56 4.34
N THR A 258 -13.32 27.36 4.81
CA THR A 258 -12.35 26.36 5.27
C THR A 258 -11.94 25.45 4.11
N TYR A 259 -10.65 25.19 4.01
CA TYR A 259 -10.05 24.34 2.98
C TYR A 259 -9.05 23.36 3.57
N TYR A 260 -8.80 22.29 2.85
CA TYR A 260 -7.85 21.24 3.18
C TYR A 260 -6.89 21.00 2.02
N LEU A 261 -5.68 20.58 2.33
CA LEU A 261 -4.73 20.09 1.34
C LEU A 261 -4.65 18.58 1.43
N VAL A 262 -4.84 17.93 0.28
CA VAL A 262 -4.69 16.47 0.15
C VAL A 262 -3.60 16.19 -0.88
N PRO A 263 -2.60 15.34 -0.56
CA PRO A 263 -1.62 14.91 -1.55
C PRO A 263 -2.33 14.12 -2.66
N MET A 264 -2.04 14.46 -3.91
CA MET A 264 -2.58 13.79 -5.08
C MET A 264 -1.47 13.37 -6.03
N PHE A 265 -1.73 12.26 -6.73
CA PHE A 265 -0.84 11.67 -7.70
C PHE A 265 -1.60 11.51 -9.02
N ALA A 266 -1.03 12.04 -10.10
CA ALA A 266 -1.49 11.78 -11.44
C ALA A 266 -0.28 11.38 -12.28
N THR A 267 -0.34 10.21 -12.89
CA THR A 267 0.55 9.93 -14.02
C THR A 267 0.09 10.79 -15.17
N ASN A 268 1.00 11.51 -15.82
CA ASN A 268 0.65 12.13 -17.08
C ASN A 268 0.33 10.96 -18.00
N ALA A 269 -0.95 10.78 -18.33
CA ALA A 269 -1.32 9.94 -19.46
C ALA A 269 -0.62 10.54 -20.67
N ASP A 270 0.11 9.72 -21.41
CA ASP A 270 0.55 10.07 -22.76
C ASP A 270 -0.66 10.44 -23.62
#